data_AF-A0A7J0EP59-F1
#
_entry.id   AF-A0A7J0EP59-F1
#
_cell.length_a   1.000
_cell.length_b   1.000
_cell.length_c   1.000
_cell.angle_alpha   90.00
_cell.angle_beta   90.00
_cell.angle_gamma   90.00
#
_symmetry.space_group_name_H-M   'P 1'
#
loop_
_entity.id
_entity.type
_entity.pdbx_description
1 polymer ?
#
loop_
_entity_poly.entity_id
_entity_poly.type
_entity_poly.pdbx_seq_one_letter_code
_entity_poly.pdbx_strand_id
1 'polypeptide(L)'
;MFFQNMYKPIPLIYNLVLAMLWRHPENVDLEKVKVVHYCAAGSKPWRYTGKEVNMEREDIKVLVAKWWDIYNDESLDLKAEDCVSKPSIMASMPEPAVSYIPAPSAA
;
A
#
# COMPACT_ATOMS: atom_id res chain seq x y z
N MET A 1 2.17 -31.80 -9.63
CA MET A 1 2.06 -30.92 -8.44
C MET A 1 0.66 -31.10 -7.85
N PHE A 2 0.47 -31.31 -6.54
CA PHE A 2 -0.84 -31.66 -5.95
C PHE A 2 -1.96 -30.63 -6.25
N PHE A 3 -1.61 -29.35 -6.38
CA PHE A 3 -2.56 -28.26 -6.61
C PHE A 3 -2.67 -27.79 -8.06
N GLN A 4 -2.08 -28.49 -9.02
CA GLN A 4 -1.98 -28.00 -10.40
C GLN A 4 -3.33 -27.61 -11.03
N ASN A 5 -4.40 -28.36 -10.73
CA ASN A 5 -5.73 -28.10 -11.28
C ASN A 5 -6.59 -27.14 -10.43
N MET A 6 -6.12 -26.77 -9.23
CA MET A 6 -6.82 -25.86 -8.31
C MET A 6 -6.16 -24.49 -8.22
N TYR A 7 -4.85 -24.42 -8.44
CA TYR A 7 -4.08 -23.20 -8.34
C TYR A 7 -4.48 -22.22 -9.43
N LYS A 8 -4.87 -21.01 -9.02
CA LYS A 8 -5.17 -19.89 -9.91
C LYS A 8 -4.28 -18.72 -9.50
N PRO A 9 -3.16 -18.47 -10.23
CA PRO A 9 -2.29 -17.37 -9.88
C PRO A 9 -3.03 -16.04 -10.05
N ILE A 10 -2.86 -15.14 -9.09
CA ILE A 10 -3.36 -13.78 -9.23
C ILE A 10 -2.47 -13.07 -10.26
N PRO A 11 -3.05 -12.49 -11.34
CA PRO A 11 -2.27 -11.77 -12.33
C PRO A 11 -1.51 -10.59 -11.70
N LEU A 12 -0.32 -10.30 -12.23
CA LEU A 12 0.56 -9.24 -11.72
C LEU A 12 -0.14 -7.88 -11.58
N ILE A 13 -1.05 -7.55 -12.51
CA ILE A 13 -1.79 -6.27 -12.50
C ILE A 13 -2.67 -6.07 -11.24
N TYR A 14 -3.06 -7.14 -10.56
CA TYR A 14 -3.88 -7.08 -9.33
C TYR A 14 -3.05 -7.07 -8.04
N ASN A 15 -1.72 -7.19 -8.15
CA ASN A 15 -0.79 -7.12 -7.03
C ASN A 15 0.62 -6.87 -7.56
N LEU A 16 0.88 -5.68 -8.10
CA LEU A 16 2.19 -5.34 -8.63
C LEU A 16 3.17 -5.17 -7.46
N VAL A 17 3.96 -6.19 -7.20
CA VAL A 17 5.15 -6.12 -6.35
C VAL A 17 6.18 -5.24 -7.05
N LEU A 18 6.56 -4.11 -6.44
CA LEU A 18 7.42 -3.11 -7.09
C LEU A 18 8.71 -3.68 -7.68
N ALA A 19 9.30 -4.71 -7.07
CA ALA A 19 10.51 -5.35 -7.56
C ALA A 19 10.40 -5.88 -9.00
N MET A 20 9.18 -6.11 -9.50
CA MET A 20 8.95 -6.51 -10.88
C MET A 20 9.35 -5.43 -11.88
N LEU A 21 9.32 -4.15 -11.51
CA LEU A 21 9.71 -3.02 -12.37
C LEU A 21 11.17 -3.06 -12.83
N TRP A 22 12.05 -3.69 -12.06
CA TRP A 22 13.48 -3.78 -12.38
C TRP A 22 14.01 -5.22 -12.48
N ARG A 23 13.27 -6.22 -11.99
CA ARG A 23 13.65 -7.64 -12.17
C ARG A 23 13.10 -8.23 -13.46
N HIS A 24 11.89 -7.85 -13.84
CA HIS A 24 11.17 -8.36 -15.01
C HIS A 24 10.37 -7.26 -15.70
N PRO A 25 11.01 -6.13 -16.10
CA PRO A 25 10.32 -5.00 -16.71
C PRO A 25 9.52 -5.37 -17.96
N GLU A 26 9.95 -6.39 -18.71
CA GLU A 26 9.26 -6.93 -19.89
C GLU A 26 7.86 -7.47 -19.60
N ASN A 27 7.57 -7.81 -18.33
CA ASN A 27 6.29 -8.35 -17.89
C ASN A 27 5.38 -7.29 -17.25
N VAL A 28 5.82 -6.02 -17.18
CA VAL A 28 5.08 -4.95 -16.54
C VAL A 28 4.54 -3.97 -17.58
N ASP A 29 3.22 -3.92 -17.69
CA ASP A 29 2.49 -2.85 -18.37
C ASP A 29 1.79 -2.01 -17.31
N LEU A 30 2.39 -0.87 -16.95
CA LEU A 30 1.92 0.00 -15.86
C LEU A 30 0.53 0.58 -16.11
N GLU A 31 0.09 0.73 -17.35
CA GLU A 31 -1.24 1.25 -17.67
C GLU A 31 -2.35 0.25 -17.33
N LYS A 32 -2.03 -1.04 -17.32
CA LYS A 32 -2.97 -2.12 -16.98
C LYS A 32 -3.01 -2.44 -15.48
N VAL A 33 -2.08 -1.91 -14.70
CA VAL A 33 -1.96 -2.19 -13.26
C VAL A 33 -3.12 -1.55 -12.50
N LYS A 34 -3.75 -2.35 -11.64
CA LYS A 34 -4.88 -1.94 -10.79
C LYS A 34 -4.50 -1.76 -9.33
N VAL A 35 -3.52 -2.54 -8.85
CA VAL A 35 -3.05 -2.49 -7.46
C VAL A 35 -1.54 -2.54 -7.41
N VAL A 36 -0.95 -1.59 -6.69
CA VAL A 36 0.50 -1.50 -6.46
C VAL A 36 0.81 -1.87 -5.02
N HIS A 37 1.79 -2.75 -4.84
CA HIS A 37 2.27 -3.18 -3.54
C HIS A 37 3.66 -2.59 -3.25
N TYR A 38 3.67 -1.54 -2.43
CA TYR A 38 4.86 -0.86 -1.93
C TYR A 38 5.60 -1.68 -0.85
N CYS A 39 6.24 -2.79 -1.26
CA CYS A 39 6.89 -3.74 -0.35
C CYS A 39 8.41 -3.60 -0.26
N ALA A 40 9.05 -2.84 -1.15
CA ALA A 40 10.51 -2.65 -1.14
C ALA A 40 10.94 -1.60 -0.09
N ALA A 41 12.18 -1.70 0.40
CA ALA A 41 12.77 -0.67 1.25
C ALA A 41 12.71 0.70 0.54
N GLY A 42 12.33 1.75 1.28
CA GLY A 42 12.14 3.11 0.73
C GLY A 42 10.86 3.33 -0.07
N SER A 43 10.10 2.27 -0.39
CA SER A 43 8.96 2.40 -1.31
C SER A 43 7.67 2.90 -0.68
N LYS A 44 7.56 2.94 0.66
CA LYS A 44 6.34 3.44 1.32
C LYS A 44 6.11 4.90 0.91
N PRO A 45 5.01 5.25 0.22
CA PRO A 45 4.86 6.58 -0.37
C PRO A 45 4.96 7.73 0.64
N TRP A 46 4.40 7.54 1.84
CA TRP A 46 4.45 8.51 2.95
C TRP A 46 5.83 8.66 3.60
N ARG A 47 6.82 7.84 3.23
CA ARG A 47 8.21 7.92 3.70
C ARG A 47 9.21 7.95 2.55
N TYR A 48 8.73 8.21 1.33
CA TYR A 48 9.55 8.12 0.14
C TYR A 48 10.61 9.22 0.12
N THR A 49 11.89 8.83 0.00
CA THR A 49 13.02 9.76 -0.09
C THR A 49 13.72 9.74 -1.45
N GLY A 50 13.49 8.69 -2.24
CA GLY A 50 14.16 8.47 -3.53
C GLY A 50 15.63 8.03 -3.42
N LYS A 51 16.14 7.75 -2.20
CA LYS A 51 17.56 7.43 -1.97
C LYS A 51 17.85 5.94 -1.89
N GLU A 52 16.85 5.14 -1.55
CA GLU A 52 16.98 3.69 -1.46
C GLU A 52 17.11 3.04 -2.85
N VAL A 53 17.61 1.81 -2.89
CA VAL A 53 17.98 1.13 -4.14
C VAL A 53 16.77 1.01 -5.09
N ASN A 54 16.96 1.48 -6.33
CA ASN A 54 15.95 1.57 -7.39
C ASN A 54 14.86 2.62 -7.15
N MET A 55 14.85 3.37 -6.04
CA MET A 55 13.81 4.36 -5.79
C MET A 55 13.97 5.60 -6.66
N GLU A 56 15.12 5.82 -7.29
CA GLU A 56 15.37 6.96 -8.18
C GLU A 56 14.62 6.90 -9.52
N ARG A 57 14.01 5.75 -9.85
CA ARG A 57 13.36 5.50 -11.13
C ARG A 57 12.11 6.35 -11.34
N GLU A 58 11.86 6.69 -12.60
CA GLU A 58 10.76 7.59 -12.96
C GLU A 58 9.38 6.94 -12.80
N ASP A 59 9.27 5.65 -13.12
CA ASP A 59 8.04 4.88 -12.92
C ASP A 59 7.60 4.87 -11.44
N ILE A 60 8.55 4.73 -10.51
CA ILE A 60 8.27 4.78 -9.07
C ILE A 60 7.83 6.17 -8.63
N LYS A 61 8.48 7.24 -9.10
CA LYS A 61 8.06 8.63 -8.80
C LYS A 61 6.63 8.88 -9.25
N VAL A 62 6.25 8.41 -10.43
CA VAL A 62 4.87 8.52 -10.94
C VAL A 62 3.89 7.78 -10.03
N LEU A 63 4.22 6.58 -9.57
CA LEU A 63 3.38 5.83 -8.64
C LEU A 63 3.23 6.53 -7.28
N VAL A 64 4.33 7.06 -6.74
CA VAL A 64 4.32 7.83 -5.49
C VAL A 64 3.50 9.12 -5.63
N ALA A 65 3.63 9.84 -6.75
CA ALA A 65 2.83 11.03 -7.03
C ALA A 65 1.33 10.70 -7.05
N LYS A 66 0.91 9.67 -7.79
CA LYS A 66 -0.48 9.20 -7.80
C LYS A 66 -1.01 8.84 -6.41
N TRP A 67 -0.17 8.26 -5.55
CA TRP A 67 -0.55 7.95 -4.18
C TRP A 67 -0.81 9.23 -3.37
N TRP A 68 0.05 10.23 -3.50
CA TRP A 68 -0.12 11.54 -2.85
C TRP A 68 -1.32 12.32 -3.40
N ASP A 69 -1.59 12.23 -4.70
CA ASP A 69 -2.78 12.85 -5.31
C ASP A 69 -4.06 12.32 -4.65
N ILE A 70 -4.13 11.00 -4.40
CA ILE A 70 -5.26 10.36 -3.70
C ILE A 70 -5.28 10.74 -2.22
N TYR A 71 -4.12 10.71 -1.54
CA TYR A 71 -4.05 11.03 -0.11
C TYR A 71 -4.44 12.48 0.19
N ASN A 72 -4.11 13.42 -0.70
CA ASN A 72 -4.43 14.84 -0.55
C ASN A 72 -5.82 15.20 -1.10
N ASP A 73 -6.59 14.23 -1.60
CA ASP A 73 -7.95 14.46 -2.06
C ASP A 73 -8.90 14.58 -0.86
N GLU A 74 -9.14 15.81 -0.42
CA GLU A 74 -10.04 16.14 0.69
C GLU A 74 -11.48 15.64 0.46
N SER A 75 -11.88 15.32 -0.78
CA SER A 75 -13.21 14.74 -1.04
C SER A 75 -13.35 13.31 -0.50
N LEU A 76 -12.23 12.64 -0.26
CA LEU A 76 -12.13 11.32 0.34
C LEU A 76 -12.01 11.36 1.87
N ASP A 77 -11.95 12.55 2.46
CA ASP A 77 -11.88 12.69 3.91
C ASP A 77 -13.15 12.14 4.57
N LEU A 78 -12.95 11.48 5.72
CA LEU A 78 -14.04 10.99 6.54
C LEU A 78 -14.86 12.16 7.07
N LYS A 79 -16.12 12.28 6.65
CA LYS A 79 -17.02 13.34 7.13
C LYS A 79 -17.56 13.00 8.50
N ALA A 80 -17.77 14.02 9.33
CA ALA A 80 -18.38 13.87 10.66
C ALA A 80 -19.81 13.30 10.60
N GLU A 81 -20.50 13.41 9.45
CA GLU A 81 -21.83 12.83 9.26
C GLU A 81 -21.77 11.31 9.00
N ASP A 82 -20.63 10.80 8.51
CA ASP A 82 -20.39 9.37 8.27
C ASP A 82 -19.92 8.63 9.53
N CYS A 83 -19.49 9.38 10.56
CA CYS A 83 -19.30 8.79 11.87
C CYS A 83 -20.67 8.56 12.51
N VAL A 84 -21.27 7.42 12.18
CA VAL A 84 -22.36 6.82 12.95
C VAL A 84 -22.00 7.01 14.42
N SER A 85 -22.84 7.76 15.13
CA SER A 85 -22.73 8.06 16.54
C SER A 85 -22.16 6.84 17.26
N LYS A 86 -20.97 7.00 17.84
CA LYS A 86 -20.28 5.92 18.59
C LYS A 86 -21.37 5.12 19.31
N PRO A 87 -21.53 3.81 19.06
CA PRO A 87 -22.48 3.05 19.84
C PRO A 87 -22.12 3.29 21.30
N SER A 88 -23.10 3.72 22.10
CA SER A 88 -22.92 4.19 23.49
C SER A 88 -22.01 3.27 24.33
N ILE A 89 -21.92 1.99 23.93
CA ILE A 89 -21.03 0.95 24.44
C ILE A 89 -19.53 1.33 24.42
N MET A 90 -19.02 2.02 23.39
CA MET A 90 -17.59 2.39 23.32
C MET A 90 -17.24 3.64 24.13
N ALA A 91 -18.23 4.45 24.54
CA ALA A 91 -17.99 5.62 25.38
C ALA A 91 -17.76 5.25 26.86
N SER A 92 -18.19 4.04 27.28
CA SER A 92 -18.07 3.55 28.66
C SER A 92 -16.87 2.63 28.89
N MET A 93 -16.05 2.36 27.88
CA MET A 93 -14.86 1.52 28.05
C MET A 93 -13.67 2.36 28.53
N PRO A 94 -12.98 1.98 29.62
CA PRO A 94 -11.73 2.63 29.99
C PRO A 94 -10.71 2.43 28.86
N GLU A 95 -9.90 3.46 28.59
CA GLU A 95 -8.85 3.38 27.58
C GLU A 95 -7.97 2.15 27.87
N PRO A 96 -7.84 1.22 26.90
CA PRO A 96 -6.97 0.09 27.11
C PRO A 96 -5.54 0.61 27.25
N ALA A 97 -4.86 0.22 28.32
CA ALA A 97 -3.42 0.37 28.45
C ALA A 97 -2.74 -0.55 27.42
N VAL A 98 -2.75 -0.13 26.15
CA VAL A 98 -2.11 -0.87 25.07
C VAL A 98 -0.62 -0.62 25.21
N SER A 99 0.11 -1.65 25.63
CA SER A 99 1.56 -1.67 25.53
C SER A 99 1.93 -1.58 24.05
N TYR A 100 2.38 -0.41 23.61
CA TYR A 100 2.84 -0.20 22.25
C TYR A 100 4.12 -1.02 22.02
N ILE A 101 4.01 -2.10 21.25
CA ILE A 101 5.17 -2.85 20.76
C ILE A 101 5.44 -2.37 19.33
N PRO A 102 6.56 -1.67 19.08
CA PRO A 102 6.89 -1.22 17.74
C PRO A 102 7.10 -2.42 16.83
N ALA A 103 6.54 -2.33 15.61
CA ALA A 103 6.77 -3.36 14.60
C ALA A 103 8.27 -3.46 14.27
N PRO A 104 8.81 -4.67 14.07
CA PRO A 104 10.21 -4.85 13.69
C PRO A 104 10.50 -4.11 12.38
N SER A 105 11.70 -3.53 12.28
CA SER A 105 12.13 -2.83 11.08
C SER A 105 12.11 -3.77 9.88
N ALA A 106 11.34 -3.42 8.85
CA ALA A 106 11.39 -4.13 7.57
C ALA A 106 12.76 -3.89 6.93
N ALA A 107 13.45 -4.98 6.58
CA ALA A 107 14.72 -5.00 5.86
C ALA A 107 14.55 -4.67 4.37
#